data_AF-A0A2T4RYD4-F1
#
_entry.id   AF-A0A2T4RYD4-F1
#
_cell.length_a   1.000
_cell.length_b   1.000
_cell.length_c   1.000
_cell.angle_alpha   90.00
_cell.angle_beta   90.00
_cell.angle_gamma   90.00
#
_symmetry.space_group_name_H-M   'P 1'
#
loop_
_entity.id
_entity.type
_entity.pdbx_description
1 polymer ?
#
loop_
_entity_poly.entity_id
_entity_poly.type
_entity_poly.pdbx_seq_one_letter_code
_entity_poly.pdbx_strand_id
1 'polypeptide(L)'
;SKDATTSLMSRLTTYLEHELAKTTSLHGVLVDVYGVGVLITGDSGIGKSETALELVKRGHRLVADDNVEIREITKDELIGKPPKLIEHLLESRGLGISNVMTLFGAGSILTEKKIGLNINLENWDKDKLYDRVGLN
;
A
#
# COMPACT_ATOMS: atom_id res chain seq x y z
N SER A 1 13.73 23.69 -24.32
CA SER A 1 12.55 22.97 -24.84
C SER A 1 11.39 23.92 -24.87
N LYS A 2 10.78 24.21 -26.04
CA LYS A 2 9.49 24.90 -26.09
C LYS A 2 8.43 23.80 -26.20
N ASP A 3 8.04 23.22 -25.07
CA ASP A 3 6.93 22.29 -25.04
C ASP A 3 5.69 23.02 -25.58
N ALA A 4 4.94 22.41 -26.49
CA ALA A 4 3.67 22.95 -26.95
C ALA A 4 2.76 23.20 -25.73
N THR A 5 2.02 24.31 -25.71
CA THR A 5 1.19 24.73 -24.57
C THR A 5 0.31 23.60 -24.05
N THR A 6 -0.27 22.77 -24.94
CA THR A 6 -1.09 21.61 -24.58
C THR A 6 -0.32 20.56 -23.76
N SER A 7 0.92 20.25 -24.13
CA SER A 7 1.76 19.27 -23.41
C SER A 7 2.13 19.78 -22.02
N LEU A 8 2.51 21.06 -21.92
CA LEU A 8 2.81 21.68 -20.64
C LEU A 8 1.58 21.70 -19.73
N MET A 9 0.42 22.10 -20.26
CA MET A 9 -0.83 22.14 -19.49
C MET A 9 -1.22 20.75 -19.00
N SER A 10 -1.13 19.71 -19.83
CA SER A 10 -1.41 18.33 -19.41
C SER A 10 -0.51 17.87 -18.27
N ARG A 11 0.81 18.10 -18.37
CA ARG A 11 1.76 17.73 -17.30
C ARG A 11 1.49 18.49 -16.00
N LEU A 12 1.15 19.78 -16.11
CA LEU A 12 0.81 20.62 -14.96
C LEU A 12 -0.48 20.14 -14.30
N THR A 13 -1.52 19.83 -15.08
CA THR A 13 -2.78 19.30 -14.57
C THR A 13 -2.56 18.01 -13.80
N THR A 14 -1.86 17.02 -14.37
CA THR A 14 -1.57 15.76 -13.67
C THR A 14 -0.78 15.98 -12.38
N TYR A 15 0.20 16.87 -12.38
CA TYR A 15 0.97 17.18 -11.16
C TYR A 15 0.09 17.83 -10.09
N LEU A 16 -0.74 18.80 -10.48
CA LEU A 16 -1.61 19.52 -9.54
C LEU A 16 -2.72 18.62 -8.99
N GLU A 17 -3.32 17.77 -9.83
CA GLU A 17 -4.27 16.74 -9.38
C GLU A 17 -3.62 15.83 -8.34
N HIS A 18 -2.35 15.46 -8.54
CA HIS A 18 -1.64 14.61 -7.60
C HIS A 18 -1.31 15.28 -6.27
N GLU A 19 -0.79 16.51 -6.32
CA GLU A 19 -0.35 17.23 -5.12
C GLU A 19 -1.50 17.85 -4.32
N LEU A 20 -2.62 18.19 -4.98
CA LEU A 20 -3.80 18.79 -4.35
C LEU A 20 -4.91 17.76 -4.06
N ALA A 21 -4.67 16.48 -4.36
CA ALA A 21 -5.60 15.39 -4.10
C ALA A 21 -6.07 15.35 -2.63
N LYS A 22 -7.33 14.96 -2.44
CA LYS A 22 -7.85 14.70 -1.09
C LYS A 22 -7.09 13.54 -0.47
N THR A 23 -6.68 13.71 0.79
CA THR A 23 -5.89 12.70 1.51
C THR A 23 -6.65 12.13 2.70
N THR A 24 -6.34 10.88 3.03
CA THR A 24 -6.75 10.22 4.27
C THR A 24 -5.67 9.25 4.70
N SER A 25 -5.81 8.68 5.89
CA SER A 25 -4.90 7.67 6.42
C SER A 25 -5.70 6.48 6.89
N LEU A 26 -5.24 5.27 6.58
CA LEU A 26 -5.83 4.02 7.06
C LEU A 26 -4.77 3.18 7.76
N HIS A 27 -5.19 2.50 8.84
CA HIS A 27 -4.37 1.48 9.46
C HIS A 27 -4.39 0.21 8.61
N GLY A 28 -3.23 -0.30 8.25
CA GLY A 28 -3.08 -1.43 7.34
C GLY A 28 -1.69 -1.52 6.76
N VAL A 29 -1.51 -2.46 5.85
CA VAL A 29 -0.22 -2.72 5.19
C VAL A 29 -0.40 -2.72 3.69
N LEU A 30 0.37 -1.91 2.98
CA LEU A 30 0.31 -1.82 1.52
C LEU A 30 1.55 -2.49 0.92
N VAL A 31 1.31 -3.44 0.02
CA VAL A 31 2.35 -4.21 -0.66
C VAL A 31 2.08 -4.29 -2.17
N ASP A 32 3.15 -4.42 -2.96
CA ASP A 32 3.09 -4.69 -4.40
C ASP A 32 3.31 -6.17 -4.67
N VAL A 33 2.24 -6.88 -5.02
CA VAL A 33 2.25 -8.32 -5.28
C VAL A 33 1.96 -8.54 -6.76
N TYR A 34 2.95 -9.05 -7.49
CA TYR A 34 2.88 -9.23 -8.95
C TYR A 34 2.44 -7.97 -9.74
N GLY A 35 2.78 -6.79 -9.25
CA GLY A 35 2.40 -5.52 -9.87
C GLY A 35 1.04 -4.97 -9.41
N VAL A 36 0.30 -5.70 -8.57
CA VAL A 36 -0.98 -5.25 -7.99
C VAL A 36 -0.71 -4.65 -6.60
N GLY A 37 -1.20 -3.43 -6.37
CA GLY A 37 -1.18 -2.83 -5.03
C GLY A 37 -2.27 -3.46 -4.16
N VAL A 38 -1.84 -4.21 -3.15
CA VAL A 38 -2.71 -4.92 -2.21
C VAL A 38 -2.66 -4.21 -0.87
N LEU A 39 -3.79 -3.63 -0.45
CA LEU A 39 -4.00 -3.12 0.89
C LEU A 39 -4.48 -4.28 1.78
N ILE A 40 -3.72 -4.61 2.81
CA ILE A 40 -4.05 -5.63 3.80
C ILE A 40 -4.62 -4.92 5.03
N THR A 41 -5.89 -5.14 5.31
CA THR A 41 -6.60 -4.64 6.49
C THR A 41 -6.96 -5.77 7.43
N GLY A 42 -7.48 -5.42 8.61
CA GLY A 42 -7.90 -6.38 9.63
C GLY A 42 -7.52 -5.90 11.03
N ASP A 43 -7.98 -6.63 12.03
CA ASP A 43 -7.79 -6.27 13.44
C ASP A 43 -6.32 -6.20 13.85
N SER A 44 -6.04 -5.52 14.96
CA SER A 44 -4.69 -5.48 15.54
C SER A 44 -4.26 -6.88 15.97
N GLY A 45 -3.05 -7.29 15.57
CA GLY A 45 -2.49 -8.60 15.92
C GLY A 45 -3.00 -9.78 15.08
N ILE A 46 -3.80 -9.54 14.03
CA ILE A 46 -4.24 -10.61 13.10
C ILE A 46 -3.09 -11.17 12.22
N GLY A 47 -1.94 -10.48 12.18
CA GLY A 47 -0.76 -10.89 11.42
C GLY A 47 -0.51 -10.11 10.12
N LYS A 48 -0.95 -8.85 10.02
CA LYS A 48 -0.78 -8.01 8.80
C LYS A 48 0.71 -7.82 8.46
N SER A 49 1.50 -7.36 9.43
CA SER A 49 2.92 -7.06 9.24
C SER A 49 3.76 -8.33 9.05
N GLU A 50 3.43 -9.42 9.74
CA GLU A 50 4.05 -10.74 9.52
C GLU A 50 3.79 -11.27 8.11
N THR A 51 2.56 -11.11 7.60
CA THR A 51 2.20 -11.49 6.23
C THR A 51 2.98 -10.65 5.22
N ALA A 52 3.10 -9.35 5.45
CA ALA A 52 3.86 -8.46 4.57
C ALA A 52 5.35 -8.81 4.55
N LEU A 53 5.95 -9.14 5.70
CA LEU A 53 7.34 -9.57 5.78
C LEU A 53 7.57 -10.87 4.98
N GLU A 54 6.65 -11.83 5.06
CA GLU A 54 6.72 -13.08 4.28
C GLU A 54 6.56 -12.82 2.77
N LEU A 55 5.68 -11.89 2.36
CA LEU A 55 5.57 -11.48 0.96
C LEU A 55 6.87 -10.84 0.46
N VAL A 56 7.50 -9.98 1.26
CA VAL A 56 8.81 -9.40 0.90
C VAL A 56 9.89 -10.46 0.74
N LYS A 57 9.95 -11.44 1.66
CA LYS A 57 10.88 -12.59 1.54
C LYS A 57 10.67 -13.37 0.23
N ARG A 58 9.45 -13.38 -0.30
CA ARG A 58 9.09 -14.01 -1.59
C ARG A 58 9.37 -13.13 -2.82
N GLY A 59 9.92 -11.93 -2.63
CA GLY A 59 10.30 -11.01 -3.70
C GLY A 59 9.26 -9.95 -4.04
N HIS A 60 8.20 -9.81 -3.22
CA HIS A 60 7.26 -8.70 -3.33
C HIS A 60 7.80 -7.44 -2.63
N ARG A 61 7.14 -6.30 -2.85
CA ARG A 61 7.64 -5.02 -2.35
C ARG A 61 6.74 -4.44 -1.27
N LEU A 62 7.33 -3.97 -0.18
CA LEU A 62 6.64 -3.18 0.82
C LEU A 62 6.49 -1.75 0.32
N VAL A 63 5.28 -1.21 0.46
CA VAL A 63 5.02 0.21 0.25
C VAL A 63 4.92 0.92 1.61
N ALA A 64 4.05 0.42 2.49
CA ALA A 64 3.80 0.99 3.81
C ALA A 64 3.35 -0.08 4.80
N ASP A 65 3.76 0.03 6.06
CA ASP A 65 3.32 -0.79 7.19
C ASP A 65 2.69 0.12 8.25
N ASP A 66 1.76 -0.42 9.05
CA ASP A 66 0.97 0.24 10.09
C ASP A 66 0.04 1.38 9.62
N ASN A 67 0.55 2.40 8.94
CA ASN A 67 -0.23 3.55 8.47
C ASN A 67 0.02 3.81 6.99
N VAL A 68 -1.06 3.83 6.21
CA VAL A 68 -1.03 4.11 4.77
C VAL A 68 -1.70 5.46 4.53
N GLU A 69 -0.93 6.44 4.04
CA GLU A 69 -1.47 7.68 3.51
C GLU A 69 -2.05 7.42 2.12
N ILE A 70 -3.33 7.67 1.94
CA ILE A 70 -4.06 7.43 0.70
C ILE A 70 -4.47 8.77 0.11
N ARG A 71 -4.16 8.96 -1.18
CA ARG A 71 -4.60 10.10 -1.97
C ARG A 71 -5.57 9.64 -3.05
N GLU A 72 -6.67 10.37 -3.21
CA GLU A 72 -7.62 10.20 -4.31
C GLU A 72 -7.25 11.20 -5.42
N ILE A 73 -6.48 10.74 -6.42
CA ILE A 73 -5.94 11.61 -7.48
C ILE A 73 -7.04 11.96 -8.49
N THR A 74 -7.85 10.96 -8.82
CA THR A 74 -9.10 11.07 -9.60
C THR A 74 -10.15 10.18 -8.92
N LYS A 75 -11.43 10.31 -9.31
CA LYS A 75 -12.56 9.60 -8.67
C LYS A 75 -12.41 8.07 -8.57
N ASP A 76 -11.52 7.48 -9.36
CA ASP A 76 -11.31 6.02 -9.43
C ASP A 76 -9.84 5.61 -9.23
N GLU A 77 -9.00 6.51 -8.69
CA GLU A 77 -7.58 6.25 -8.49
C GLU A 77 -7.11 6.62 -7.07
N LEU A 78 -6.87 5.56 -6.30
CA LEU A 78 -6.31 5.63 -4.95
C LEU A 78 -4.82 5.27 -4.99
N ILE A 79 -3.96 6.20 -4.58
CA ILE A 79 -2.52 5.98 -4.42
C ILE A 79 -2.21 5.94 -2.93
N GLY A 80 -1.60 4.85 -2.48
CA GLY A 80 -1.13 4.69 -1.11
C GLY A 80 0.39 4.83 -1.00
N LYS A 81 0.85 5.42 0.10
CA LYS A 81 2.27 5.59 0.43
C LYS A 81 2.48 5.58 1.95
N PRO A 82 3.71 5.38 2.45
CA PRO A 82 3.97 5.50 3.87
C PRO A 82 4.08 6.98 4.28
N PRO A 83 3.72 7.34 5.52
CA PRO A 83 4.20 8.57 6.14
C PRO A 83 5.72 8.60 6.14
N LYS A 84 6.31 9.78 5.90
CA LYS A 84 7.76 9.93 5.74
C LYS A 84 8.58 9.40 6.94
N LEU A 85 8.00 9.46 8.15
CA LEU A 85 8.64 9.02 9.39
C LEU A 85 8.86 7.50 9.45
N ILE A 86 7.96 6.72 8.84
CA ILE A 86 7.96 5.25 8.91
C ILE A 86 8.26 4.59 7.56
N GLU A 87 8.79 5.36 6.61
CA GLU A 87 9.18 4.87 5.29
C GLU A 87 10.21 3.73 5.40
N HIS A 88 9.95 2.62 4.70
CA HIS A 88 10.74 1.38 4.72
C HIS A 88 10.78 0.62 6.06
N LEU A 89 10.12 1.13 7.10
CA LEU A 89 10.05 0.45 8.40
C LEU A 89 8.91 -0.57 8.40
N LEU A 90 9.15 -1.67 9.09
CA LEU A 90 8.14 -2.69 9.39
C LEU A 90 8.30 -3.10 10.86
N GLU A 91 7.20 -3.17 11.60
CA GLU A 91 7.17 -3.65 12.98
C GLU A 91 6.52 -5.03 13.06
N SER A 92 7.27 -6.02 13.56
CA SER A 92 6.70 -7.34 13.87
C SER A 92 6.96 -7.71 15.32
N ARG A 93 5.94 -8.26 15.98
CA ARG A 93 6.04 -8.63 17.39
C ARG A 93 7.07 -9.74 17.57
N GLY A 94 8.04 -9.50 18.45
CA GLY A 94 9.14 -10.43 18.72
C GLY A 94 10.42 -10.15 17.91
N LEU A 95 10.34 -9.42 16.80
CA LEU A 95 11.51 -8.93 16.05
C LEU A 95 11.79 -7.44 16.29
N GLY A 96 10.76 -6.66 16.64
CA GLY A 96 10.83 -5.21 16.78
C GLY A 96 10.77 -4.51 15.42
N ILE A 97 11.18 -3.24 15.40
CA ILE A 97 11.19 -2.41 14.19
C ILE A 97 12.39 -2.78 13.33
N SER A 98 12.15 -3.07 12.06
CA SER A 98 13.16 -3.45 11.08
C SER A 98 13.09 -2.56 9.84
N ASN A 99 14.24 -2.23 9.26
CA ASN A 99 14.29 -1.54 7.97
C ASN A 99 14.34 -2.57 6.82
N VAL A 100 13.28 -2.62 6.03
CA VAL A 100 13.09 -3.60 4.95
C VAL A 100 14.08 -3.39 3.80
N MET A 101 14.44 -2.15 3.50
CA MET A 101 15.45 -1.83 2.50
C MET A 101 16.84 -2.35 2.92
N THR A 102 17.21 -2.19 4.19
CA THR A 102 18.50 -2.67 4.69
C THR A 102 18.59 -4.19 4.67
N LEU A 103 17.50 -4.89 4.99
CA LEU A 103 17.48 -6.35 5.10
C LEU A 103 17.34 -7.07 3.74
N PHE A 104 16.56 -6.51 2.81
CA PHE A 104 16.19 -7.17 1.56
C PHE A 104 16.59 -6.39 0.29
N GLY A 105 17.23 -5.22 0.43
CA GLY A 105 17.74 -4.39 -0.66
C GLY A 105 16.72 -3.43 -1.27
N ALA A 106 17.16 -2.55 -2.16
CA ALA A 106 16.29 -1.54 -2.78
C ALA A 106 15.12 -2.13 -3.61
N GLY A 107 15.23 -3.38 -4.06
CA GLY A 107 14.18 -4.06 -4.82
C GLY A 107 12.97 -4.51 -3.99
N SER A 108 13.05 -4.45 -2.66
CA SER A 108 12.01 -4.89 -1.72
C SER A 108 11.07 -3.77 -1.27
N ILE A 109 11.29 -2.55 -1.74
CA ILE A 109 10.51 -1.37 -1.35
C ILE A 109 9.93 -0.65 -2.56
N LEU A 110 8.90 0.16 -2.33
CA LEU A 110 8.32 1.07 -3.30
C LEU A 110 7.76 2.30 -2.57
N THR A 111 7.97 3.50 -3.10
CA THR A 111 7.58 4.75 -2.42
C THR A 111 6.07 4.98 -2.40
N GLU A 112 5.36 4.55 -3.44
CA GLU A 112 3.91 4.67 -3.55
C GLU A 112 3.37 3.61 -4.51
N LYS A 113 2.10 3.26 -4.36
CA LYS A 113 1.43 2.28 -5.22
C LYS A 113 -0.05 2.59 -5.36
N LYS A 114 -0.57 2.45 -6.58
CA LYS A 114 -2.02 2.42 -6.82
C LYS A 114 -2.64 1.20 -6.12
N ILE A 115 -3.63 1.43 -5.28
CA ILE A 115 -4.39 0.38 -4.59
C ILE A 115 -5.37 -0.22 -5.60
N GLY A 116 -5.23 -1.52 -5.85
CA GLY A 116 -6.09 -2.28 -6.77
C GLY A 116 -6.89 -3.39 -6.09
N LEU A 117 -6.48 -3.82 -4.90
CA LEU A 117 -7.14 -4.88 -4.15
C LEU A 117 -7.07 -4.59 -2.65
N ASN A 118 -8.19 -4.79 -1.96
CA ASN A 118 -8.22 -4.84 -0.50
C ASN A 118 -8.39 -6.29 -0.04
N ILE A 119 -7.51 -6.75 0.85
CA ILE A 119 -7.63 -8.05 1.53
C ILE A 119 -7.85 -7.78 3.01
N ASN A 120 -9.06 -8.07 3.49
CA ASN A 120 -9.36 -7.98 4.90
C ASN A 120 -9.08 -9.31 5.60
N LEU A 121 -8.04 -9.35 6.43
CA LEU A 121 -7.76 -10.49 7.30
C LEU A 121 -8.74 -10.51 8.46
N GLU A 122 -9.33 -11.67 8.72
CA GLU A 122 -10.26 -11.86 9.82
C GLU A 122 -10.00 -13.19 10.53
N ASN A 123 -10.32 -13.22 11.82
CA ASN A 123 -10.37 -14.48 12.55
C ASN A 123 -11.51 -15.32 12.01
N TRP A 124 -11.30 -16.63 11.98
CA TRP A 124 -12.33 -17.57 11.59
C TRP A 124 -13.55 -17.47 12.52
N ASP A 125 -14.73 -17.27 11.93
CA ASP A 125 -16.00 -17.29 12.63
C ASP A 125 -16.90 -18.38 12.05
N LYS A 126 -17.18 -19.41 12.87
CA LYS A 126 -18.04 -20.53 12.49
C LYS A 126 -19.48 -20.13 12.15
N ASP A 127 -19.95 -18.99 12.67
CA ASP A 127 -21.32 -18.52 12.54
C ASP A 127 -21.47 -17.54 11.36
N LYS A 128 -20.34 -17.12 10.76
CA LYS A 128 -20.30 -16.24 9.58
C LYS A 128 -20.33 -17.06 8.29
N LEU A 129 -21.11 -16.59 7.32
CA LEU A 129 -21.11 -17.15 5.97
C LEU A 129 -19.99 -16.49 5.15
N TYR A 130 -19.04 -17.32 4.73
CA TYR A 130 -17.97 -16.94 3.82
C TYR A 130 -18.37 -17.22 2.39
N ASP A 131 -18.05 -16.30 1.48
CA ASP A 131 -18.15 -16.55 0.05
C ASP A 131 -17.20 -17.69 -0.34
N ARG A 132 -17.72 -18.66 -1.08
CA ARG A 132 -17.01 -19.87 -1.51
C ARG A 132 -16.72 -19.89 -3.00
N VAL A 133 -17.39 -19.05 -3.78
CA VAL A 133 -17.41 -19.12 -5.25
C VAL A 133 -16.90 -17.84 -5.88
N GLY A 134 -16.97 -16.69 -5.19
CA GLY A 134 -16.47 -15.42 -5.70
C GLY A 134 -17.26 -14.91 -6.91
N LEU A 135 -18.57 -15.22 -6.97
CA LEU A 135 -19.45 -14.90 -8.10
C LEU A 135 -20.33 -13.65 -7.87
N ASN A 136 -20.13 -12.95 -6.75
CA ASN A 136 -20.91 -11.77 -6.39
C ASN A 136 -20.32 -10.48 -6.95
#